data_AF-A0A4R6Y0B6-F1
#
_entry.id   AF-A0A4R6Y0B6-F1
#
_cell.length_a   1.000
_cell.length_b   1.000
_cell.length_c   1.000
_cell.angle_alpha   90.00
_cell.angle_beta   90.00
_cell.angle_gamma   90.00
#
_symmetry.space_group_name_H-M   'P 1'
#
loop_
_entity.id
_entity.type
_entity.pdbx_description
1 polymer ?
#
loop_
_entity_poly.entity_id
_entity_poly.type
_entity_poly.pdbx_seq_one_letter_code
_entity_poly.pdbx_strand_id
1 'polypeptide(L)'
;MNLSYETFLQEFEALIGDEWTCIFDMYHKKLNLKNRNIATKKFKTIIESVFKLSHTKGFQAMTLRDLSQESGISMGGLYKYFSNKNQIAEMIHAAMIHMAETCLKIKEYRHLDPVFELNELLARHIYISERLKKWFYFVFMECKSLDRELLNTIMASEQFMGEAILERILDANKQNLSQCTNPDFVSAMLKAMLQDWYLKTWKYQQKNINADQYVANLLLSVYQLIQVK
;
A
#
# COMPACT_ATOMS: atom_id res chain seq x y z
N MET A 1 10.73 19.54 0.96
CA MET A 1 10.79 18.09 0.74
C MET A 1 11.14 17.88 -0.73
N ASN A 2 12.20 17.13 -1.04
CA ASN A 2 12.66 16.88 -2.42
C ASN A 2 12.20 15.51 -2.95
N LEU A 3 11.11 14.94 -2.40
CA LEU A 3 10.57 13.66 -2.83
C LEU A 3 9.44 13.87 -3.85
N SER A 4 9.74 13.61 -5.12
CA SER A 4 8.75 13.48 -6.20
C SER A 4 8.32 12.03 -6.37
N TYR A 5 7.20 11.80 -7.05
CA TYR A 5 6.77 10.46 -7.41
C TYR A 5 7.81 9.73 -8.28
N GLU A 6 8.46 10.44 -9.21
CA GLU A 6 9.52 9.87 -10.05
C GLU A 6 10.71 9.40 -9.22
N THR A 7 11.19 10.23 -8.28
CA THR A 7 12.26 9.86 -7.35
C THR A 7 11.86 8.66 -6.49
N PHE A 8 10.61 8.65 -6.01
CA PHE A 8 10.08 7.51 -5.25
C PHE A 8 10.07 6.22 -6.09
N LEU A 9 9.75 6.27 -7.38
CA LEU A 9 9.78 5.09 -8.25
C LEU A 9 11.20 4.51 -8.39
N GLN A 10 12.21 5.37 -8.50
CA GLN A 10 13.62 4.94 -8.53
C GLN A 10 14.04 4.29 -7.20
N GLU A 11 13.63 4.87 -6.07
CA GLU A 11 13.87 4.26 -4.75
C GLU A 11 13.13 2.93 -4.60
N PHE A 12 11.87 2.85 -5.05
CA PHE A 12 11.09 1.63 -5.04
C PHE A 12 11.79 0.53 -5.84
N GLU A 13 12.30 0.84 -7.04
CA GLU A 13 13.05 -0.12 -7.85
C GLU A 13 14.37 -0.54 -7.16
N ALA A 14 15.07 0.38 -6.51
CA ALA A 14 16.30 0.05 -5.78
C ALA A 14 16.05 -0.83 -4.54
N LEU A 15 14.96 -0.59 -3.81
CA LEU A 15 14.63 -1.28 -2.56
C LEU A 15 13.87 -2.60 -2.78
N ILE A 16 12.99 -2.63 -3.77
CA ILE A 16 12.03 -3.72 -4.02
C ILE A 16 12.30 -4.41 -5.36
N GLY A 17 12.81 -3.69 -6.35
CA GLY A 17 12.81 -4.10 -7.76
C GLY A 17 11.42 -3.88 -8.37
N ASP A 18 10.61 -4.95 -8.37
CA ASP A 18 9.23 -4.89 -8.82
C ASP A 18 8.34 -5.77 -7.93
N GLU A 19 7.04 -5.48 -7.94
CA GLU A 19 6.06 -6.14 -7.09
C GLU A 19 5.94 -7.66 -7.35
N TRP A 20 6.27 -8.13 -8.54
CA TRP A 20 6.18 -9.55 -8.93
C TRP A 20 7.41 -10.32 -8.47
N THR A 21 8.58 -9.71 -8.65
CA THR A 21 9.85 -10.21 -8.13
C THR A 21 9.84 -10.25 -6.61
N CYS A 22 9.27 -9.23 -5.96
CA CYS A 22 9.07 -9.20 -4.51
C CYS A 22 8.24 -10.40 -4.02
N ILE A 23 7.06 -10.66 -4.61
CA ILE A 23 6.26 -11.86 -4.25
C ILE A 23 7.05 -13.14 -4.48
N PHE A 24 7.73 -13.26 -5.63
CA PHE A 24 8.53 -14.44 -5.90
C PHE A 24 9.57 -14.67 -4.82
N ASP A 25 10.33 -13.64 -4.44
CA ASP A 25 11.39 -13.75 -3.44
C ASP A 25 10.81 -14.16 -2.07
N MET A 26 9.62 -13.66 -1.72
CA MET A 26 8.90 -14.05 -0.50
C MET A 26 8.45 -15.53 -0.49
N TYR A 27 8.04 -16.09 -1.63
CA TYR A 27 7.32 -17.39 -1.65
C TYR A 27 8.02 -18.52 -2.40
N HIS A 28 9.08 -18.28 -3.18
CA HIS A 28 9.69 -19.29 -4.04
C HIS A 28 10.18 -20.53 -3.29
N LYS A 29 10.75 -20.39 -2.08
CA LYS A 29 11.21 -21.53 -1.27
C LYS A 29 10.02 -22.37 -0.79
N LYS A 30 8.99 -21.73 -0.24
CA LYS A 30 7.77 -22.38 0.26
C LYS A 30 7.01 -23.12 -0.85
N LEU A 31 7.04 -22.56 -2.07
CA LEU A 31 6.36 -23.11 -3.25
C LEU A 31 7.28 -23.96 -4.16
N ASN A 32 8.54 -24.18 -3.77
CA ASN A 32 9.54 -24.90 -4.56
C ASN A 32 9.64 -24.41 -6.03
N LEU A 33 9.65 -23.10 -6.23
CA LEU A 33 9.76 -22.44 -7.53
C LEU A 33 11.22 -22.21 -7.88
N LYS A 34 11.71 -22.87 -8.93
CA LYS A 34 13.13 -22.82 -9.33
C LYS A 34 13.47 -21.73 -10.36
N ASN A 35 12.53 -21.41 -11.25
CA ASN A 35 12.78 -20.45 -12.33
C ASN A 35 12.14 -19.10 -12.00
N ARG A 36 12.97 -18.13 -11.60
CA ARG A 36 12.55 -16.76 -11.23
C ARG A 36 11.77 -16.10 -12.34
N ASN A 37 12.32 -15.99 -13.54
CA ASN A 37 11.71 -15.28 -14.67
C ASN A 37 10.34 -15.84 -15.08
N ILE A 38 10.16 -17.17 -15.03
CA ILE A 38 8.87 -17.79 -15.35
C ILE A 38 7.87 -17.55 -14.21
N ALA A 39 8.31 -17.69 -12.96
CA ALA A 39 7.43 -17.55 -11.82
C ALA A 39 6.97 -16.11 -11.61
N THR A 40 7.84 -15.11 -11.77
CA THR A 40 7.47 -13.69 -11.67
C THR A 40 6.43 -13.31 -12.73
N LYS A 41 6.64 -13.73 -13.99
CA LYS A 41 5.64 -13.55 -15.06
C LYS A 41 4.30 -14.21 -14.71
N LYS A 42 4.32 -15.41 -14.13
CA LYS A 42 3.10 -16.09 -13.70
C LYS A 42 2.41 -15.37 -12.53
N PHE A 43 3.16 -14.89 -11.53
CA PHE A 43 2.59 -14.09 -10.46
C PHE A 43 1.91 -12.84 -11.00
N LYS A 44 2.56 -12.11 -11.90
CA LYS A 44 1.97 -10.96 -12.59
C LYS A 44 0.64 -11.33 -13.25
N THR A 45 0.65 -12.33 -14.14
CA THR A 45 -0.56 -12.75 -14.88
C THR A 45 -1.69 -13.17 -13.93
N ILE A 46 -1.38 -13.96 -12.90
CA ILE A 46 -2.40 -14.44 -11.95
C ILE A 46 -2.99 -13.28 -11.15
N ILE A 47 -2.15 -12.42 -10.57
CA ILE A 47 -2.61 -11.36 -9.67
C ILE A 47 -3.33 -10.25 -10.45
N GLU A 48 -2.88 -9.91 -11.66
CA GLU A 48 -3.61 -8.99 -12.54
C GLU A 48 -5.00 -9.54 -12.90
N SER A 49 -5.11 -10.86 -13.14
CA SER A 49 -6.39 -11.54 -13.37
C SER A 49 -7.29 -11.51 -12.12
N VAL A 50 -6.70 -11.68 -10.93
CA VAL A 50 -7.42 -11.55 -9.65
C VAL A 50 -7.98 -10.14 -9.50
N PHE A 51 -7.19 -9.10 -9.74
CA PHE A 51 -7.67 -7.71 -9.65
C PHE A 51 -8.81 -7.43 -10.63
N LYS A 52 -8.71 -7.93 -11.87
CA LYS A 52 -9.75 -7.78 -12.87
C LYS A 52 -11.04 -8.51 -12.49
N LEU A 53 -10.95 -9.77 -12.05
CA LEU A 53 -12.11 -10.55 -11.61
C LEU A 53 -12.74 -9.95 -10.35
N SER A 54 -11.93 -9.46 -9.42
CA SER A 54 -12.42 -8.81 -8.20
C SER A 54 -13.20 -7.55 -8.53
N HIS A 55 -12.70 -6.72 -9.44
CA HIS A 55 -13.41 -5.51 -9.86
C HIS A 55 -14.72 -5.79 -10.61
N THR A 56 -14.81 -6.87 -11.38
CA THR A 56 -15.96 -7.16 -12.25
C THR A 56 -17.01 -8.08 -11.63
N LYS A 57 -16.59 -9.06 -10.83
CA LYS A 57 -17.44 -10.10 -10.22
C LYS A 57 -17.46 -10.02 -8.69
N GLY A 58 -16.48 -9.36 -8.08
CA GLY A 58 -16.22 -9.42 -6.64
C GLY A 58 -15.37 -10.64 -6.26
N PHE A 59 -14.41 -10.45 -5.36
CA PHE A 59 -13.47 -11.50 -4.95
C PHE A 59 -14.16 -12.66 -4.22
N GLN A 60 -15.25 -12.37 -3.52
CA GLN A 60 -16.04 -13.41 -2.85
C GLN A 60 -16.74 -14.34 -3.85
N ALA A 61 -17.23 -13.80 -4.97
CA ALA A 61 -17.98 -14.58 -5.96
C ALA A 61 -17.06 -15.25 -7.01
N MET A 62 -15.80 -14.85 -7.13
CA MET A 62 -14.86 -15.52 -8.03
C MET A 62 -14.41 -16.89 -7.50
N THR A 63 -14.02 -17.75 -8.44
CA THR A 63 -13.50 -19.10 -8.20
C THR A 63 -12.12 -19.26 -8.85
N LEU A 64 -11.38 -20.31 -8.46
CA LEU A 64 -10.13 -20.67 -9.15
C LEU A 64 -10.35 -21.06 -10.62
N ARG A 65 -11.56 -21.50 -10.99
CA ARG A 65 -11.90 -21.79 -12.39
C ARG A 65 -12.05 -20.51 -13.21
N ASP A 66 -12.74 -19.51 -12.66
CA ASP A 66 -12.81 -18.17 -13.28
C ASP A 66 -11.38 -17.62 -13.48
N LEU A 67 -10.53 -17.76 -12.46
CA LEU A 67 -9.14 -17.34 -12.52
C LEU A 67 -8.34 -18.09 -13.58
N SER A 68 -8.56 -19.41 -13.73
CA SER A 68 -7.91 -20.22 -14.76
C SER A 68 -8.28 -19.76 -16.16
N GLN A 69 -9.56 -19.44 -16.38
CA GLN A 69 -10.06 -18.93 -17.66
C GLN A 69 -9.51 -17.53 -17.97
N GLU A 70 -9.55 -16.61 -17.00
CA GLU A 70 -9.07 -15.23 -17.17
C GLU A 70 -7.54 -15.17 -17.38
N SER A 71 -6.77 -15.93 -16.59
CA SER A 71 -5.30 -15.90 -16.65
C SER A 71 -4.70 -16.76 -17.77
N GLY A 72 -5.49 -17.65 -18.38
CA GLY A 72 -5.00 -18.68 -19.31
C GLY A 72 -4.10 -19.75 -18.66
N ILE A 73 -3.99 -19.78 -17.33
CA ILE A 73 -3.20 -20.77 -16.60
C ILE A 73 -4.11 -21.93 -16.20
N SER A 74 -3.73 -23.16 -16.58
CA SER A 74 -4.47 -24.36 -16.18
C SER A 74 -4.66 -24.48 -14.67
N MET A 75 -5.72 -25.17 -14.24
CA MET A 75 -5.98 -25.45 -12.82
C MET A 75 -4.76 -26.06 -12.10
N GLY A 76 -4.11 -27.08 -12.67
CA GLY A 76 -2.89 -27.67 -12.09
C GLY A 76 -1.73 -26.67 -12.02
N GLY A 77 -1.66 -25.74 -12.97
CA GLY A 77 -0.72 -24.63 -12.94
C GLY A 77 -0.98 -23.65 -11.80
N LEU A 78 -2.24 -23.30 -11.52
CA LEU A 78 -2.63 -22.44 -10.40
C LEU A 78 -2.36 -23.10 -9.06
N TYR A 79 -2.67 -24.39 -8.92
CA TYR A 79 -2.43 -25.15 -7.68
C TYR A 79 -0.96 -25.25 -7.27
N LYS A 80 -0.02 -24.97 -8.19
CA LYS A 80 1.41 -24.83 -7.87
C LYS A 80 1.72 -23.56 -7.07
N TYR A 81 0.91 -22.52 -7.21
CA TYR A 81 1.10 -21.22 -6.56
C TYR A 81 0.15 -21.01 -5.39
N PHE A 82 -1.09 -21.51 -5.51
CA PHE A 82 -2.16 -21.23 -4.57
C PHE A 82 -3.03 -22.47 -4.35
N SER A 83 -3.23 -22.87 -3.10
CA SER A 83 -4.10 -23.98 -2.70
C SER A 83 -5.58 -23.61 -2.81
N ASN A 84 -5.93 -22.35 -2.53
CA ASN A 84 -7.28 -21.82 -2.59
C ASN A 84 -7.26 -20.30 -2.83
N LYS A 85 -8.43 -19.69 -3.01
CA LYS A 85 -8.52 -18.24 -3.24
C LYS A 85 -8.06 -17.40 -2.04
N ASN A 86 -8.32 -17.84 -0.81
CA ASN A 86 -7.94 -17.08 0.38
C ASN A 86 -6.41 -16.95 0.48
N GLN A 87 -5.68 -18.00 0.13
CA GLN A 87 -4.21 -17.94 0.05
C GLN A 87 -3.72 -16.88 -0.95
N ILE A 88 -4.43 -16.65 -2.06
CA ILE A 88 -4.10 -15.58 -3.01
C ILE A 88 -4.19 -14.22 -2.31
N ALA A 89 -5.29 -13.98 -1.59
CA ALA A 89 -5.50 -12.72 -0.87
C ALA A 89 -4.46 -12.51 0.24
N GLU A 90 -4.14 -13.56 1.00
CA GLU A 90 -3.08 -13.53 2.03
C GLU A 90 -1.72 -13.17 1.43
N MET A 91 -1.35 -13.78 0.29
CA MET A 91 -0.09 -13.51 -0.38
C MET A 91 -0.02 -12.07 -0.93
N ILE A 92 -1.11 -11.59 -1.53
CA ILE A 92 -1.23 -10.20 -2.01
C ILE A 92 -1.11 -9.23 -0.83
N HIS A 93 -1.82 -9.47 0.26
CA HIS A 93 -1.77 -8.62 1.45
C HIS A 93 -0.37 -8.59 2.07
N ALA A 94 0.23 -9.75 2.33
CA ALA A 94 1.55 -9.85 2.92
C ALA A 94 2.63 -9.16 2.06
N ALA A 95 2.59 -9.34 0.74
CA ALA A 95 3.54 -8.68 -0.16
C ALA A 95 3.30 -7.15 -0.21
N MET A 96 2.05 -6.69 -0.22
CA MET A 96 1.73 -5.26 -0.14
C MET A 96 2.26 -4.63 1.15
N ILE A 97 2.04 -5.26 2.30
CA ILE A 97 2.56 -4.79 3.59
C ILE A 97 4.10 -4.78 3.59
N HIS A 98 4.74 -5.84 3.12
CA HIS A 98 6.20 -5.91 3.06
C HIS A 98 6.80 -4.78 2.20
N MET A 99 6.22 -4.50 1.03
CA MET A 99 6.65 -3.40 0.17
C MET A 99 6.40 -2.04 0.83
N ALA A 100 5.22 -1.84 1.42
CA ALA A 100 4.88 -0.61 2.12
C ALA A 100 5.82 -0.33 3.30
N GLU A 101 6.02 -1.30 4.19
CA GLU A 101 6.94 -1.17 5.33
C GLU A 101 8.37 -0.88 4.88
N THR A 102 8.82 -1.49 3.79
CA THR A 102 10.18 -1.27 3.28
C THR A 102 10.34 0.15 2.75
N CYS A 103 9.36 0.68 2.01
CA CYS A 103 9.40 2.03 1.46
C CYS A 103 9.10 3.14 2.49
N LEU A 104 8.39 2.82 3.58
CA LEU A 104 8.03 3.75 4.65
C LEU A 104 9.06 3.79 5.79
N LYS A 105 10.09 2.95 5.77
CA LYS A 105 11.17 2.97 6.77
C LYS A 105 12.01 4.24 6.63
N ILE A 106 11.75 5.21 7.49
CA ILE A 106 12.54 6.43 7.65
C ILE A 106 13.75 6.10 8.54
N LYS A 107 14.87 5.67 7.95
CA LYS A 107 16.08 5.30 8.72
C LYS A 107 16.96 6.48 9.12
N GLU A 108 17.03 7.52 8.29
CA GLU A 108 18.01 8.59 8.47
C GLU A 108 17.50 9.77 9.30
N TYR A 109 16.18 10.00 9.32
CA TYR A 109 15.63 11.24 9.86
C TYR A 109 15.15 11.18 11.31
N ARG A 110 14.99 9.98 11.88
CA ARG A 110 14.19 9.61 13.08
C ARG A 110 14.31 10.48 14.35
N HIS A 111 15.24 11.43 14.38
CA HIS A 111 15.53 12.30 15.53
C HIS A 111 15.84 13.78 15.19
N LEU A 112 15.71 14.23 13.93
CA LEU A 112 16.18 15.57 13.53
C LEU A 112 15.06 16.60 13.34
N ASP A 113 13.94 16.23 12.70
CA ASP A 113 12.79 17.13 12.48
C ASP A 113 11.49 16.31 12.30
N PRO A 114 10.64 16.20 13.34
CA PRO A 114 9.41 15.41 13.28
C PRO A 114 8.37 15.93 12.28
N VAL A 115 8.38 17.23 11.93
CA VAL A 115 7.50 17.79 10.89
C VAL A 115 7.97 17.32 9.52
N PHE A 116 9.27 17.36 9.27
CA PHE A 116 9.85 16.80 8.05
C PHE A 116 9.58 15.29 7.93
N GLU A 117 9.75 14.53 9.01
CA GLU A 117 9.46 13.09 9.05
C GLU A 117 7.98 12.77 8.79
N LEU A 118 7.08 13.59 9.31
CA LEU A 118 5.64 13.48 9.01
C LEU A 118 5.40 13.69 7.52
N ASN A 119 5.98 14.74 6.93
CA ASN A 119 5.81 15.04 5.52
C ASN A 119 6.31 13.89 4.63
N GLU A 120 7.51 13.38 4.90
CA GLU A 120 8.08 12.23 4.19
C GLU A 120 7.20 10.98 4.34
N LEU A 121 6.70 10.70 5.56
CA LEU A 121 5.81 9.57 5.79
C LEU A 121 4.54 9.66 4.94
N LEU A 122 3.87 10.81 4.94
CA LEU A 122 2.63 11.04 4.21
C LEU A 122 2.86 10.95 2.69
N ALA A 123 3.92 11.59 2.19
CA ALA A 123 4.29 11.57 0.78
C ALA A 123 4.60 10.14 0.30
N ARG A 124 5.48 9.42 1.01
CA ARG A 124 5.82 8.03 0.69
C ARG A 124 4.60 7.12 0.71
N HIS A 125 3.66 7.32 1.64
CA HIS A 125 2.41 6.55 1.65
C HIS A 125 1.55 6.83 0.40
N ILE A 126 1.41 8.08 -0.03
CA ILE A 126 0.71 8.39 -1.28
C ILE A 126 1.41 7.76 -2.47
N TYR A 127 2.73 7.87 -2.56
CA TYR A 127 3.49 7.33 -3.70
C TYR A 127 3.48 5.79 -3.76
N ILE A 128 3.63 5.08 -2.64
CA ILE A 128 3.52 3.61 -2.65
C ILE A 128 2.09 3.18 -3.01
N SER A 129 1.08 3.89 -2.52
CA SER A 129 -0.32 3.57 -2.84
C SER A 129 -0.70 3.96 -4.27
N GLU A 130 -0.01 4.91 -4.89
CA GLU A 130 -0.12 5.17 -6.33
C GLU A 130 0.53 4.05 -7.15
N ARG A 131 1.77 3.65 -6.80
CA ARG A 131 2.49 2.57 -7.50
C ARG A 131 1.77 1.22 -7.41
N LEU A 132 1.18 0.94 -6.25
CA LEU A 132 0.48 -0.31 -5.95
C LEU A 132 -1.04 -0.12 -5.88
N LYS A 133 -1.60 0.86 -6.60
CA LYS A 133 -3.02 1.26 -6.51
C LYS A 133 -4.02 0.11 -6.58
N LYS A 134 -3.84 -0.84 -7.51
CA LYS A 134 -4.72 -2.01 -7.64
C LYS A 134 -4.66 -2.93 -6.41
N TRP A 135 -3.50 -3.03 -5.78
CA TRP A 135 -3.28 -3.83 -4.58
C TRP A 135 -3.95 -3.20 -3.36
N PHE A 136 -3.73 -1.91 -3.14
CA PHE A 136 -4.37 -1.16 -2.05
C PHE A 136 -5.90 -1.17 -2.18
N TYR A 137 -6.41 -0.96 -3.40
CA TYR A 137 -7.84 -1.09 -3.67
C TYR A 137 -8.36 -2.49 -3.34
N PHE A 138 -7.72 -3.54 -3.85
CA PHE A 138 -8.12 -4.92 -3.62
C PHE A 138 -8.12 -5.28 -2.13
N VAL A 139 -7.03 -5.01 -1.40
CA VAL A 139 -6.94 -5.33 0.03
C VAL A 139 -8.03 -4.60 0.82
N PHE A 140 -8.26 -3.32 0.54
CA PHE A 140 -9.22 -2.55 1.32
C PHE A 140 -10.68 -2.85 0.98
N MET A 141 -11.01 -3.06 -0.29
CA MET A 141 -12.39 -3.24 -0.75
C MET A 141 -12.85 -4.70 -0.71
N GLU A 142 -11.96 -5.64 -1.01
CA GLU A 142 -12.34 -7.03 -1.25
C GLU A 142 -11.96 -7.95 -0.08
N CYS A 143 -10.86 -7.67 0.63
CA CYS A 143 -10.36 -8.59 1.66
C CYS A 143 -11.07 -8.50 3.02
N LYS A 144 -11.88 -7.46 3.27
CA LYS A 144 -12.53 -7.23 4.56
C LYS A 144 -13.51 -8.34 4.99
N SER A 145 -13.95 -9.19 4.06
CA SER A 145 -14.97 -10.22 4.29
C SER A 145 -14.41 -11.66 4.24
N LEU A 146 -13.09 -11.83 4.07
CA LEU A 146 -12.52 -13.13 3.69
C LEU A 146 -12.25 -14.08 4.86
N ASP A 147 -11.70 -13.55 5.94
CA ASP A 147 -11.42 -14.29 7.18
C ASP A 147 -11.06 -13.32 8.33
N ARG A 148 -11.28 -13.76 9.58
CA ARG A 148 -10.95 -12.98 10.77
C ARG A 148 -9.44 -12.74 10.91
N GLU A 149 -8.60 -13.70 10.57
CA GLU A 149 -7.15 -13.54 10.72
C GLU A 149 -6.62 -12.49 9.75
N LEU A 150 -6.98 -12.59 8.47
CA LEU A 150 -6.63 -11.59 7.47
C LEU A 150 -7.17 -10.20 7.82
N LEU A 151 -8.42 -10.10 8.29
CA LEU A 151 -9.00 -8.83 8.74
C LEU A 151 -8.20 -8.19 9.88
N ASN A 152 -7.78 -8.99 10.88
CA ASN A 152 -6.96 -8.50 11.99
C ASN A 152 -5.62 -7.96 11.49
N THR A 153 -4.98 -8.61 10.51
CA THR A 153 -3.72 -8.11 9.95
C THR A 153 -3.90 -6.79 9.19
N ILE A 154 -5.02 -6.62 8.46
CA ILE A 154 -5.35 -5.37 7.77
C ILE A 154 -5.56 -4.24 8.80
N MET A 155 -6.35 -4.50 9.85
CA MET A 155 -6.61 -3.53 10.92
C MET A 155 -5.33 -3.13 11.66
N ALA A 156 -4.45 -4.10 11.96
CA ALA A 156 -3.16 -3.83 12.60
C ALA A 156 -2.27 -2.92 11.74
N SER A 157 -2.21 -3.15 10.42
CA SER A 157 -1.44 -2.30 9.51
C SER A 157 -1.99 -0.87 9.41
N GLU A 158 -3.32 -0.72 9.48
CA GLU A 158 -3.99 0.57 9.47
C GLU A 158 -3.71 1.35 10.75
N GLN A 159 -3.81 0.68 11.90
CA GLN A 159 -3.49 1.22 13.21
C GLN A 159 -2.02 1.66 13.30
N PHE A 160 -1.09 0.81 12.87
CA PHE A 160 0.34 1.12 12.86
C PHE A 160 0.65 2.43 12.10
N MET A 161 0.01 2.63 10.95
CA MET A 161 0.19 3.88 10.19
C MET A 161 -0.40 5.09 10.94
N GLY A 162 -1.56 4.95 11.57
CA GLY A 162 -2.17 6.02 12.37
C GLY A 162 -1.32 6.40 13.59
N GLU A 163 -0.76 5.41 14.28
CA GLU A 163 0.16 5.60 15.40
C GLU A 163 1.45 6.30 14.95
N ALA A 164 2.02 5.91 13.81
CA ALA A 164 3.21 6.56 13.26
C ALA A 164 2.96 8.04 12.90
N ILE A 165 1.78 8.39 12.38
CA ILE A 165 1.40 9.79 12.13
C ILE A 165 1.26 10.55 13.46
N LEU A 166 0.56 9.95 14.42
CA LEU A 166 0.31 10.55 15.74
C LEU A 166 1.62 10.85 16.49
N GLU A 167 2.54 9.90 16.51
CA GLU A 167 3.85 10.02 17.16
C GLU A 167 4.61 11.25 16.66
N ARG A 168 4.68 11.47 15.34
CA ARG A 168 5.36 12.65 14.78
C ARG A 168 4.68 13.97 15.11
N ILE A 169 3.35 14.01 15.16
CA ILE A 169 2.62 15.22 15.58
C ILE A 169 2.93 15.54 17.05
N LEU A 170 2.95 14.52 17.92
CA LEU A 170 3.27 14.68 19.33
C LEU A 170 4.73 15.12 19.54
N ASP A 171 5.67 14.57 18.79
CA ASP A 171 7.07 14.96 18.84
C ASP A 171 7.29 16.40 18.35
N ALA A 172 6.62 16.81 17.26
CA ALA A 172 6.67 18.18 16.78
C ALA A 172 6.12 19.18 17.82
N ASN A 173 5.02 18.82 18.50
CA ASN A 173 4.48 19.62 19.60
C ASN A 173 5.49 19.71 20.77
N LYS A 174 6.08 18.57 21.17
CA LYS A 174 7.07 18.50 22.27
C LYS A 174 8.31 19.33 21.99
N GLN A 175 8.73 19.39 20.72
CA GLN A 175 9.86 20.19 20.26
C GLN A 175 9.49 21.66 19.97
N ASN A 176 8.25 22.07 20.25
CA ASN A 176 7.71 23.40 19.95
C ASN A 176 7.72 23.78 18.45
N LEU A 177 7.84 22.81 17.54
CA LEU A 177 7.80 23.02 16.09
C LEU A 177 6.36 23.15 15.56
N SER A 178 5.38 22.67 16.32
CA SER A 178 3.96 22.75 15.99
C SER A 178 3.10 22.99 17.23
N GLN A 179 1.81 23.28 17.04
CA GLN A 179 0.82 23.38 18.11
C GLN A 179 -0.50 22.72 17.70
N CYS A 180 -0.50 21.39 17.60
CA CYS A 180 -1.70 20.62 17.31
C CYS A 180 -2.49 20.35 18.60
N THR A 181 -3.71 20.89 18.71
CA THR A 181 -4.56 20.78 19.90
C THR A 181 -5.26 19.41 20.04
N ASN A 182 -5.56 18.74 18.92
CA ASN A 182 -6.26 17.45 18.87
C ASN A 182 -5.48 16.43 18.02
N PRO A 183 -4.28 16.01 18.46
CA PRO A 183 -3.37 15.20 17.63
C PRO A 183 -3.96 13.85 17.21
N ASP A 184 -4.74 13.17 18.06
CA ASP A 184 -5.43 11.93 17.71
C ASP A 184 -6.42 12.09 16.55
N PHE A 185 -7.27 13.12 16.63
CA PHE A 185 -8.26 13.40 15.58
C PHE A 185 -7.58 13.82 14.27
N VAL A 186 -6.55 14.66 14.34
CA VAL A 186 -5.79 15.07 13.15
C VAL A 186 -5.08 13.87 12.52
N SER A 187 -4.49 12.97 13.31
CA SER A 187 -3.89 11.74 12.79
C SER A 187 -4.91 10.86 12.06
N ALA A 188 -6.07 10.61 12.68
CA ALA A 188 -7.15 9.84 12.07
C ALA A 188 -7.65 10.47 10.76
N MET A 189 -7.78 11.81 10.74
CA MET A 189 -8.19 12.55 9.54
C MET A 189 -7.15 12.46 8.42
N LEU A 190 -5.86 12.65 8.74
CA LEU A 190 -4.77 12.47 7.77
C LEU A 190 -4.77 11.04 7.21
N LYS A 191 -4.95 10.04 8.07
CA LYS A 191 -5.06 8.64 7.63
C LYS A 191 -6.23 8.45 6.66
N ALA A 192 -7.39 9.03 6.93
CA ALA A 192 -8.54 8.99 6.02
C ALA A 192 -8.24 9.66 4.67
N MET A 193 -7.50 10.78 4.65
CA MET A 193 -7.07 11.45 3.42
C MET A 193 -6.09 10.58 2.61
N LEU A 194 -5.21 9.83 3.27
CA LEU A 194 -4.33 8.87 2.60
C LEU A 194 -5.13 7.73 1.94
N GLN A 195 -6.20 7.26 2.59
CA GLN A 195 -7.06 6.20 2.04
C GLN A 195 -7.93 6.69 0.88
N ASP A 196 -8.42 7.93 0.96
CA ASP A 196 -9.25 8.51 -0.09
C ASP A 196 -8.53 8.53 -1.45
N TRP A 197 -7.20 8.72 -1.44
CA TRP A 197 -6.36 8.68 -2.65
C TRP A 197 -6.62 7.40 -3.45
N TYR A 198 -6.31 6.21 -2.91
CA TYR A 198 -6.43 4.97 -3.68
C TYR A 198 -7.85 4.41 -3.80
N LEU A 199 -8.80 4.86 -2.96
CA LEU A 199 -10.20 4.40 -2.99
C LEU A 199 -11.11 5.22 -3.89
N LYS A 200 -10.89 6.53 -3.99
CA LYS A 200 -11.78 7.47 -4.70
C LYS A 200 -11.06 8.23 -5.81
N THR A 201 -10.13 7.56 -6.49
CA THR A 201 -9.29 8.17 -7.53
C THR A 201 -10.03 8.88 -8.65
N TRP A 202 -11.28 8.51 -8.95
CA TRP A 202 -12.09 9.18 -9.97
C TRP A 202 -12.22 10.70 -9.73
N LYS A 203 -12.28 11.14 -8.47
CA LYS A 203 -12.42 12.57 -8.10
C LYS A 203 -11.20 13.40 -8.52
N TYR A 204 -10.02 12.80 -8.39
CA TYR A 204 -8.74 13.43 -8.71
C TYR A 204 -8.45 13.34 -10.20
N GLN A 205 -8.80 12.22 -10.85
CA GLN A 205 -8.70 12.05 -12.30
C GLN A 205 -9.57 13.06 -13.05
N GLN A 206 -10.82 13.29 -12.64
CA GLN A 206 -11.68 14.30 -13.25
C GLN A 206 -11.11 15.72 -13.18
N LYS A 207 -10.28 15.99 -12.17
CA LYS A 207 -9.61 17.28 -11.96
C LYS A 207 -8.18 17.31 -12.50
N ASN A 208 -7.72 16.23 -13.15
CA ASN A 208 -6.34 16.04 -13.60
C ASN A 208 -5.29 16.26 -12.49
N ILE A 209 -5.62 15.85 -11.26
CA ILE A 209 -4.70 15.91 -10.11
C ILE A 209 -3.86 14.64 -10.08
N ASN A 210 -2.54 14.79 -10.20
CA ASN A 210 -1.57 13.70 -10.07
C ASN A 210 -1.10 13.51 -8.62
N ALA A 211 -0.29 12.48 -8.36
CA ALA A 211 0.18 12.14 -7.02
C ALA A 211 1.02 13.27 -6.38
N ASP A 212 1.94 13.90 -7.12
CA ASP A 212 2.76 15.00 -6.63
C ASP A 212 1.92 16.21 -6.22
N GLN A 213 0.92 16.57 -7.04
CA GLN A 213 -0.03 17.64 -6.73
C GLN A 213 -0.89 17.30 -5.51
N TYR A 214 -1.31 16.04 -5.37
CA TYR A 214 -2.06 15.59 -4.19
C TYR A 214 -1.20 15.70 -2.92
N VAL A 215 0.05 15.23 -2.96
CA VAL A 215 1.00 15.35 -1.86
C VAL A 215 1.25 16.81 -1.52
N ALA A 216 1.52 17.67 -2.50
CA ALA A 216 1.73 19.09 -2.24
C ALA A 216 0.55 19.74 -1.50
N ASN A 217 -0.69 19.48 -1.95
CA ASN A 217 -1.90 19.99 -1.29
C ASN A 217 -2.12 19.39 0.10
N LEU A 218 -1.85 18.09 0.28
CA LEU A 218 -1.93 17.41 1.57
C LEU A 218 -0.96 18.03 2.57
N LEU A 219 0.31 18.23 2.19
CA LEU A 219 1.33 18.78 3.07
C LEU A 219 1.03 20.24 3.46
N LEU A 220 0.55 21.07 2.52
CA LEU A 220 0.07 22.42 2.84
C LEU A 220 -1.07 22.40 3.88
N SER A 221 -2.00 21.43 3.74
CA SER A 221 -3.09 21.26 4.70
C SER A 221 -2.59 20.80 6.07
N VAL A 222 -1.62 19.88 6.11
CA VAL A 222 -0.98 19.40 7.36
C VAL A 222 -0.41 20.56 8.15
N TYR A 223 0.30 21.49 7.49
CA TYR A 223 0.95 22.62 8.15
C TYR A 223 -0.05 23.50 8.90
N GLN A 224 -1.23 23.72 8.30
CA GLN A 224 -2.32 24.46 8.92
C GLN A 224 -2.96 23.67 10.06
N LEU A 225 -3.19 22.37 9.87
CA LEU A 225 -3.85 21.50 10.85
C LEU A 225 -3.05 21.32 12.12
N ILE A 226 -1.72 21.20 12.03
CA ILE A 226 -0.85 21.05 13.19
C ILE A 226 -0.27 22.39 13.69
N GLN A 227 -0.56 23.50 12.99
CA GLN A 227 -0.04 24.84 13.32
C GLN A 227 1.50 24.84 13.43
N VAL A 228 2.17 24.48 12.33
CA VAL A 228 3.64 24.55 12.25
C VAL A 228 4.10 25.99 12.49
N LYS A 229 5.15 26.17 13.29
CA LYS A 229 5.70 27.47 13.67
C LYS A 229 6.79 27.95 12.73
#